data_AF-A0A1D6LRF6-F1
#
_entry.id   AF-A0A1D6LRF6-F1
#
_cell.length_a   1.000
_cell.length_b   1.000
_cell.length_c   1.000
_cell.angle_alpha   90.00
_cell.angle_beta   90.00
_cell.angle_gamma   90.00
#
_symmetry.space_group_name_H-M   'P 1'
#
loop_
_entity.id
_entity.type
_entity.pdbx_description
1 polymer ?
#
loop_
_entity_poly.entity_id
_entity_poly.type
_entity_poly.pdbx_seq_one_letter_code
_entity_poly.pdbx_strand_id
1 'polypeptide(L)'
;MDFVNNGEVSGVTLLNSKFFHMNMYQCKDMLIKDVTVTAPGDSPNTDGIHMGDTSGITITNTVIGVGDDCISIGPGTSKVNITGVTCGPGHGIFIDMMYCPNKLCTANGASKVTVKDVTFKNITGTSSTPEAISLLCTAKIQCTGVTMDDVNVEYSGTNNKTMDICTNTKGCTKGCLKELACF
;
A
#
# COMPACT_ATOMS: atom_id res chain seq x y z
N MET A 1 -4.30 -2.14 14.81
CA MET A 1 -3.79 -1.14 15.76
C MET A 1 -4.56 0.11 15.43
N ASP A 2 -5.32 0.56 16.40
CA ASP A 2 -6.41 1.49 16.13
C ASP A 2 -6.25 2.64 17.11
N PHE A 3 -6.40 3.88 16.64
CA PHE A 3 -6.36 5.09 17.47
C PHE A 3 -5.02 5.33 18.19
N VAL A 4 -3.91 4.80 17.66
CA VAL A 4 -2.57 4.96 18.25
C VAL A 4 -1.90 6.20 17.69
N ASN A 5 -1.37 7.05 18.57
CA ASN A 5 -0.62 8.23 18.20
C ASN A 5 0.81 8.16 18.73
N ASN A 6 1.77 8.68 17.96
CA ASN A 6 3.17 8.83 18.38
C ASN A 6 3.82 7.50 18.79
N GLY A 7 3.51 6.43 18.07
CA GLY A 7 4.01 5.08 18.35
C GLY A 7 5.12 4.64 17.40
N GLU A 8 5.92 3.68 17.86
CA GLU A 8 6.95 3.01 17.06
C GLU A 8 6.75 1.50 17.13
N VAL A 9 6.87 0.84 15.97
CA VAL A 9 6.99 -0.61 15.85
C VAL A 9 8.28 -0.91 15.12
N SER A 10 9.24 -1.51 15.82
CA SER A 10 10.60 -1.69 15.30
C SER A 10 11.15 -3.09 15.52
N GLY A 11 11.80 -3.68 14.50
CA GLY A 11 12.63 -4.89 14.69
C GLY A 11 11.84 -6.17 14.98
N VAL A 12 10.58 -6.24 14.57
CA VAL A 12 9.70 -7.38 14.84
C VAL A 12 9.33 -8.15 13.56
N THR A 13 8.98 -9.43 13.74
CA THR A 13 8.45 -10.28 12.67
C THR A 13 6.97 -10.57 12.92
N LEU A 14 6.13 -10.32 11.91
CA LEU A 14 4.72 -10.69 11.87
C LEU A 14 4.55 -11.90 10.95
N LEU A 15 4.11 -13.03 11.51
CA LEU A 15 4.12 -14.34 10.84
C LEU A 15 2.70 -14.91 10.73
N ASN A 16 2.29 -15.26 9.50
CA ASN A 16 1.10 -16.07 9.19
C ASN A 16 -0.21 -15.51 9.77
N SER A 17 -0.45 -14.21 9.64
CA SER A 17 -1.77 -13.65 9.95
C SER A 17 -2.82 -14.23 9.00
N LYS A 18 -4.05 -14.45 9.49
CA LYS A 18 -5.17 -14.95 8.69
C LYS A 18 -5.87 -13.86 7.86
N PHE A 19 -5.51 -12.60 8.09
CA PHE A 19 -6.04 -11.42 7.44
C PHE A 19 -4.86 -10.43 7.29
N PHE A 20 -5.03 -9.16 7.64
CA PHE A 20 -3.92 -8.21 7.74
C PHE A 20 -2.87 -8.64 8.79
N HIS A 21 -1.59 -8.47 8.47
CA HIS A 21 -0.52 -8.58 9.46
C HIS A 21 -0.42 -7.32 10.32
N MET A 22 -0.53 -6.15 9.69
CA MET A 22 -0.59 -4.87 10.38
C MET A 22 -1.69 -4.00 9.78
N ASN A 23 -2.79 -3.83 10.52
CA ASN A 23 -3.83 -2.85 10.19
C ASN A 23 -3.61 -1.57 11.02
N MET A 24 -3.44 -0.41 10.39
CA MET A 24 -3.36 0.90 11.05
C MET A 24 -4.61 1.71 10.73
N TYR A 25 -5.52 1.84 11.71
CA TYR A 25 -6.76 2.58 11.55
C TYR A 25 -6.82 3.78 12.51
N GLN A 26 -7.09 4.97 12.00
CA GLN A 26 -7.17 6.19 12.82
C GLN A 26 -5.93 6.44 13.68
N CYS A 27 -4.76 6.02 13.20
CA CYS A 27 -3.48 6.28 13.85
C CYS A 27 -2.89 7.63 13.42
N LYS A 28 -1.94 8.15 14.19
CA LYS A 28 -1.19 9.35 13.81
C LYS A 28 0.28 9.28 14.20
N ASP A 29 1.16 9.84 13.38
CA ASP A 29 2.57 10.05 13.72
C ASP A 29 3.26 8.71 14.13
N MET A 30 3.06 7.66 13.33
CA MET A 30 3.61 6.32 13.59
C MET A 30 4.88 6.07 12.79
N LEU A 31 5.85 5.38 13.41
CA LEU A 31 7.04 4.85 12.76
C LEU A 31 7.01 3.31 12.74
N ILE A 32 7.06 2.72 11.55
CA ILE A 32 7.23 1.30 11.33
C ILE A 32 8.61 1.08 10.71
N LYS A 33 9.50 0.36 11.40
CA LYS A 33 10.90 0.29 11.03
C LYS A 33 11.49 -1.10 11.20
N ASP A 34 12.33 -1.56 10.27
CA ASP A 34 13.04 -2.84 10.42
C ASP A 34 12.08 -4.02 10.69
N VAL A 35 10.88 -3.98 10.08
CA VAL A 35 9.84 -4.99 10.28
C VAL A 35 9.91 -6.05 9.19
N THR A 36 9.69 -7.32 9.55
CA THR A 36 9.48 -8.40 8.60
C THR A 36 8.05 -8.90 8.68
N VAL A 37 7.37 -9.00 7.56
CA VAL A 37 6.01 -9.55 7.45
C VAL A 37 6.06 -10.74 6.51
N THR A 38 5.59 -11.90 6.97
CA THR A 38 5.64 -13.11 6.14
C THR A 38 4.45 -14.05 6.33
N ALA A 39 3.91 -14.51 5.21
CA ALA A 39 2.96 -15.60 5.10
C ALA A 39 3.25 -16.42 3.82
N PRO A 40 2.76 -17.66 3.69
CA PRO A 40 2.81 -18.38 2.42
C PRO A 40 2.20 -17.56 1.28
N GLY A 41 2.84 -17.53 0.12
CA GLY A 41 2.44 -16.67 -1.02
C GLY A 41 1.11 -17.04 -1.67
N ASP A 42 0.52 -18.18 -1.30
CA ASP A 42 -0.82 -18.62 -1.69
C ASP A 42 -1.87 -18.41 -0.58
N SER A 43 -1.50 -17.73 0.51
CA SER A 43 -2.40 -17.47 1.64
C SER A 43 -3.42 -16.40 1.29
N PRO A 44 -4.72 -16.73 1.20
CA PRO A 44 -5.73 -15.75 0.81
C PRO A 44 -5.90 -14.67 1.88
N ASN A 45 -6.16 -13.43 1.45
CA ASN A 45 -6.52 -12.29 2.31
C ASN A 45 -5.42 -11.87 3.29
N THR A 46 -4.16 -12.15 2.97
CA THR A 46 -3.02 -11.86 3.86
C THR A 46 -2.33 -10.55 3.50
N ASP A 47 -2.95 -9.38 3.68
CA ASP A 47 -2.21 -8.15 3.41
C ASP A 47 -1.07 -7.96 4.43
N GLY A 48 -0.02 -7.30 3.99
CA GLY A 48 1.10 -6.91 4.81
C GLY A 48 0.73 -5.77 5.75
N ILE A 49 0.89 -4.54 5.27
CA ILE A 49 0.57 -3.33 6.05
C ILE A 49 -0.56 -2.56 5.38
N HIS A 50 -1.70 -2.49 6.07
CA HIS A 50 -2.88 -1.72 5.69
C HIS A 50 -2.97 -0.41 6.48
N MET A 51 -3.37 0.68 5.81
CA MET A 51 -3.57 2.00 6.41
C MET A 51 -4.92 2.60 6.03
N GLY A 52 -5.74 2.96 7.01
CA GLY A 52 -7.02 3.65 6.80
C GLY A 52 -7.24 4.81 7.76
N ASP A 53 -7.75 5.94 7.25
CA ASP A 53 -8.06 7.14 8.03
C ASP A 53 -6.92 7.60 8.96
N THR A 54 -5.67 7.49 8.50
CA THR A 54 -4.46 7.69 9.33
C THR A 54 -3.59 8.83 8.79
N SER A 55 -2.72 9.43 9.61
CA SER A 55 -1.83 10.47 9.10
C SER A 55 -0.44 10.53 9.74
N GLY A 56 0.57 10.93 8.97
CA GLY A 56 1.94 11.04 9.48
C GLY A 56 2.60 9.68 9.69
N ILE A 57 2.39 8.75 8.76
CA ILE A 57 2.92 7.39 8.87
C ILE A 57 4.24 7.30 8.12
N THR A 58 5.26 6.74 8.77
CA THR A 58 6.56 6.45 8.15
C THR A 58 6.82 4.95 8.22
N ILE A 59 7.07 4.31 7.08
CA ILE A 59 7.45 2.90 6.96
C ILE A 59 8.84 2.84 6.32
N THR A 60 9.81 2.23 7.00
CA THR A 60 11.19 2.18 6.51
C THR A 60 11.87 0.84 6.73
N ASN A 61 12.66 0.40 5.75
CA ASN A 61 13.48 -0.82 5.84
C ASN A 61 12.66 -2.05 6.25
N THR A 62 11.58 -2.32 5.50
CA THR A 62 10.61 -3.37 5.82
C THR A 62 10.59 -4.42 4.70
N VAL A 63 10.51 -5.69 5.06
CA VAL A 63 10.34 -6.79 4.09
C VAL A 63 8.96 -7.39 4.26
N ILE A 64 8.20 -7.51 3.18
CA ILE A 64 6.82 -7.98 3.19
C ILE A 64 6.65 -9.03 2.08
N GLY A 65 6.48 -10.29 2.47
CA GLY A 65 6.17 -11.39 1.56
C GLY A 65 4.93 -12.13 2.03
N VAL A 66 3.81 -11.96 1.32
CA VAL A 66 2.49 -12.45 1.71
C VAL A 66 1.73 -12.99 0.50
N GLY A 67 0.48 -13.44 0.68
CA GLY A 67 -0.36 -13.90 -0.43
C GLY A 67 -1.28 -12.84 -1.02
N ASP A 68 -1.28 -11.62 -0.46
CA ASP A 68 -2.16 -10.51 -0.89
C ASP A 68 -1.36 -9.19 -0.98
N ASP A 69 -2.00 -8.03 -0.79
CA ASP A 69 -1.36 -6.71 -0.88
C ASP A 69 -0.14 -6.58 0.05
N CYS A 70 1.00 -6.16 -0.51
CA CYS A 70 2.19 -5.82 0.26
C CYS A 70 1.93 -4.59 1.14
N ILE A 71 1.45 -3.52 0.51
CA ILE A 71 1.01 -2.28 1.15
C ILE A 71 -0.36 -1.93 0.59
N SER A 72 -1.35 -1.70 1.45
CA SER A 72 -2.66 -1.21 1.06
C SER A 72 -3.04 0.08 1.81
N ILE A 73 -3.54 1.08 1.08
CA ILE A 73 -3.93 2.39 1.63
C ILE A 73 -5.39 2.68 1.28
N GLY A 74 -6.22 2.77 2.31
CA GLY A 74 -7.63 3.13 2.22
C GLY A 74 -7.91 4.64 2.35
N PRO A 75 -9.19 5.03 2.27
CA PRO A 75 -9.61 6.42 2.35
C PRO A 75 -9.21 7.13 3.66
N GLY A 76 -9.04 8.45 3.58
CA GLY A 76 -8.74 9.32 4.73
C GLY A 76 -7.28 9.31 5.16
N THR A 77 -6.44 8.51 4.50
CA THR A 77 -5.02 8.43 4.79
C THR A 77 -4.24 9.60 4.19
N SER A 78 -3.37 10.27 4.95
CA SER A 78 -2.55 11.36 4.40
C SER A 78 -1.17 11.50 5.04
N LYS A 79 -0.21 12.09 4.32
CA LYS A 79 1.18 12.28 4.81
C LYS A 79 1.83 10.94 5.17
N VAL A 80 1.96 10.08 4.17
CA VAL A 80 2.57 8.75 4.32
C VAL A 80 3.91 8.74 3.59
N ASN A 81 4.95 8.27 4.26
CA ASN A 81 6.27 8.07 3.66
C ASN A 81 6.71 6.61 3.80
N ILE A 82 6.84 5.92 2.67
CA ILE A 82 7.27 4.53 2.59
C ILE A 82 8.60 4.50 1.85
N THR A 83 9.66 4.01 2.50
CA THR A 83 11.01 4.03 1.92
C THR A 83 11.79 2.76 2.20
N GLY A 84 12.39 2.16 1.16
CA GLY A 84 13.23 0.98 1.35
C GLY A 84 12.41 -0.24 1.77
N VAL A 85 11.34 -0.53 1.03
CA VAL A 85 10.50 -1.71 1.26
C VAL A 85 10.79 -2.75 0.20
N THR A 86 10.88 -4.02 0.60
CA THR A 86 10.90 -5.15 -0.33
C THR A 86 9.56 -5.86 -0.27
N CYS A 87 8.83 -5.87 -1.39
CA CYS A 87 7.57 -6.58 -1.55
C CYS A 87 7.80 -7.91 -2.28
N GLY A 88 7.08 -8.96 -1.93
CA GLY A 88 7.05 -10.17 -2.73
C GLY A 88 7.43 -11.43 -1.94
N PRO A 89 6.72 -12.56 -2.16
CA PRO A 89 5.53 -12.68 -3.03
C PRO A 89 4.33 -11.86 -2.49
N GLY A 90 3.25 -11.71 -3.28
CA GLY A 90 2.05 -10.95 -2.93
C GLY A 90 1.51 -10.14 -4.11
N HIS A 91 0.47 -9.32 -3.94
CA HIS A 91 -0.16 -8.58 -5.05
C HIS A 91 0.54 -7.25 -5.39
N GLY A 92 1.37 -6.71 -4.49
CA GLY A 92 2.07 -5.45 -4.69
C GLY A 92 1.46 -4.29 -3.92
N ILE A 93 1.39 -3.10 -4.50
CA ILE A 93 1.07 -1.85 -3.78
C ILE A 93 -0.28 -1.29 -4.23
N PHE A 94 -1.18 -1.07 -3.28
CA PHE A 94 -2.55 -0.65 -3.55
C PHE A 94 -2.90 0.64 -2.80
N ILE A 95 -3.49 1.60 -3.51
CA ILE A 95 -4.34 2.64 -2.94
C ILE A 95 -5.75 2.35 -3.45
N ASP A 96 -6.67 2.04 -2.56
CA ASP A 96 -8.06 1.79 -2.91
C ASP A 96 -8.99 2.68 -2.08
N MET A 97 -9.41 3.80 -2.68
CA MET A 97 -10.43 4.68 -2.09
C MET A 97 -11.86 4.13 -2.20
N MET A 98 -12.04 3.05 -2.97
CA MET A 98 -13.31 2.34 -3.14
C MET A 98 -13.40 1.13 -2.22
N TYR A 99 -12.32 0.80 -1.50
CA TYR A 99 -12.28 -0.29 -0.53
C TYR A 99 -13.34 -0.09 0.53
N CYS A 100 -14.29 -1.02 0.54
CA CYS A 100 -15.42 -1.00 1.45
C CYS A 100 -15.64 -2.39 2.05
N PRO A 101 -14.88 -2.75 3.10
CA PRO A 101 -15.07 -4.03 3.75
C PRO A 101 -16.48 -4.07 4.35
N ASN A 102 -17.21 -5.15 4.09
CA ASN A 102 -18.60 -5.40 4.51
C ASN A 102 -19.70 -4.55 3.82
N LYS A 103 -19.41 -3.81 2.74
CA LYS A 103 -20.41 -3.01 1.99
C LYS A 103 -21.22 -2.01 2.85
N LEU A 104 -20.71 -1.64 4.03
CA LEU A 104 -21.36 -0.70 4.96
C LEU A 104 -21.18 0.75 4.53
N CYS A 105 -20.22 1.02 3.65
CA CYS A 105 -20.02 2.32 3.00
C CYS A 105 -21.18 2.49 2.02
N THR A 106 -22.15 3.31 2.42
CA THR A 106 -23.38 3.55 1.67
C THR A 106 -23.07 3.89 0.20
N ALA A 107 -23.67 3.15 -0.72
CA ALA A 107 -23.51 3.25 -2.18
C ALA A 107 -23.78 4.66 -2.79
N ASN A 108 -24.19 5.64 -1.97
CA ASN A 108 -24.55 7.00 -2.40
C ASN A 108 -23.59 8.10 -1.88
N GLY A 109 -22.52 7.75 -1.17
CA GLY A 109 -21.55 8.72 -0.66
C GLY A 109 -20.16 8.38 -1.16
N ALA A 110 -19.69 9.08 -2.20
CA ALA A 110 -18.25 9.15 -2.49
C ALA A 110 -17.51 9.39 -1.17
N SER A 111 -16.45 8.63 -0.91
CA SER A 111 -15.65 8.79 0.32
C SER A 111 -15.33 10.28 0.48
N LYS A 112 -15.85 10.91 1.56
CA LYS A 112 -15.69 12.36 1.80
C LYS A 112 -14.25 12.73 2.12
N VAL A 113 -13.42 11.73 2.34
CA VAL A 113 -12.02 11.82 2.73
C VAL A 113 -11.16 11.30 1.58
N THR A 114 -9.96 11.83 1.48
CA THR A 114 -9.08 11.76 0.32
C THR A 114 -7.75 11.16 0.74
N VAL A 115 -7.08 10.45 -0.17
CA VAL A 115 -5.69 10.04 0.06
C VAL A 115 -4.76 11.12 -0.48
N LYS A 116 -3.86 11.62 0.36
CA LYS A 116 -3.00 12.77 0.02
C LYS A 116 -1.57 12.63 0.53
N ASP A 117 -0.63 13.16 -0.24
CA ASP A 117 0.77 13.28 0.16
C ASP A 117 1.36 11.92 0.57
N VAL A 118 1.37 10.98 -0.38
CA VAL A 118 1.89 9.62 -0.21
C VAL A 118 3.17 9.50 -1.02
N THR A 119 4.27 9.14 -0.38
CA THR A 119 5.55 8.91 -1.03
C THR A 119 5.92 7.43 -0.94
N PHE A 120 6.15 6.82 -2.09
CA PHE A 120 6.76 5.51 -2.25
C PHE A 120 8.17 5.72 -2.80
N LYS A 121 9.18 5.27 -2.05
CA LYS A 121 10.58 5.47 -2.44
C LYS A 121 11.42 4.21 -2.27
N ASN A 122 12.30 3.89 -3.22
CA ASN A 122 13.21 2.74 -3.14
C ASN A 122 12.46 1.45 -2.79
N ILE A 123 11.40 1.13 -3.53
CA ILE A 123 10.62 -0.09 -3.30
C ILE A 123 10.99 -1.11 -4.36
N THR A 124 11.28 -2.34 -3.97
CA THR A 124 11.70 -3.40 -4.88
C THR A 124 10.95 -4.70 -4.64
N GLY A 125 11.04 -5.62 -5.59
CA GLY A 125 10.67 -7.02 -5.39
C GLY A 125 9.65 -7.51 -6.41
N THR A 126 8.69 -8.34 -6.01
CA THR A 126 7.80 -9.02 -6.96
C THR A 126 6.32 -8.98 -6.58
N SER A 127 5.47 -9.14 -7.60
CA SER A 127 4.04 -9.40 -7.47
C SER A 127 3.66 -10.74 -8.13
N SER A 128 2.73 -11.47 -7.52
CA SER A 128 2.08 -12.67 -8.07
C SER A 128 0.92 -12.32 -9.01
N THR A 129 0.57 -11.04 -9.15
CA THR A 129 -0.40 -10.52 -10.11
C THR A 129 0.26 -9.59 -11.14
N PRO A 130 -0.23 -9.54 -12.40
CA PRO A 130 0.29 -8.60 -13.39
C PRO A 130 0.19 -7.14 -12.94
N GLU A 131 -0.94 -6.80 -12.30
CA GLU A 131 -1.14 -5.51 -11.63
C GLU A 131 -0.31 -5.49 -10.35
N ALA A 132 0.89 -4.90 -10.44
CA ALA A 132 1.82 -4.76 -9.33
C ALA A 132 1.57 -3.48 -8.53
N ILE A 133 0.93 -2.48 -9.17
CA ILE A 133 0.55 -1.21 -8.56
C ILE A 133 -0.87 -0.84 -8.99
N SER A 134 -1.74 -0.56 -8.02
CA SER A 134 -3.10 -0.10 -8.27
C SER A 134 -3.42 1.13 -7.45
N LEU A 135 -3.62 2.29 -8.09
CA LEU A 135 -4.00 3.53 -7.42
C LEU A 135 -5.40 3.98 -7.89
N LEU A 136 -6.42 3.47 -7.21
CA LEU A 136 -7.83 3.64 -7.55
C LEU A 136 -8.48 4.70 -6.65
N CYS A 137 -8.63 5.90 -7.20
CA CYS A 137 -9.24 7.03 -6.51
C CYS A 137 -10.55 7.46 -7.18
N THR A 138 -11.42 8.14 -6.44
CA THR A 138 -12.74 8.51 -6.94
C THR A 138 -12.68 9.73 -7.86
N ALA A 139 -13.55 9.80 -8.87
CA ALA A 139 -13.59 10.96 -9.78
C ALA A 139 -13.96 12.26 -9.07
N LYS A 140 -14.79 12.18 -8.02
CA LYS A 140 -15.22 13.34 -7.23
C LYS A 140 -14.14 13.84 -6.27
N ILE A 141 -13.39 12.91 -5.69
CA ILE A 141 -12.35 13.16 -4.69
C ILE A 141 -11.13 12.34 -5.10
N GLN A 142 -10.23 13.03 -5.81
CA GLN A 142 -9.01 12.48 -6.38
C GLN A 142 -7.93 12.30 -5.30
N CYS A 143 -6.97 11.41 -5.56
CA CYS A 143 -5.73 11.36 -4.79
C CYS A 143 -4.75 12.40 -5.32
N THR A 144 -4.04 13.08 -4.42
CA THR A 144 -3.10 14.15 -4.82
C THR A 144 -1.80 14.07 -4.04
N GLY A 145 -0.69 14.46 -4.66
CA GLY A 145 0.62 14.44 -4.00
C GLY A 145 1.16 13.03 -3.84
N VAL A 146 0.80 12.11 -4.76
CA VAL A 146 1.40 10.77 -4.80
C VAL A 146 2.75 10.87 -5.49
N THR A 147 3.81 10.39 -4.86
CA THR A 147 5.16 10.35 -5.43
C THR A 147 5.64 8.91 -5.49
N MET A 148 6.13 8.49 -6.64
CA MET A 148 6.83 7.22 -6.83
C MET A 148 8.25 7.52 -7.29
N ASP A 149 9.25 7.19 -6.46
CA ASP A 149 10.66 7.45 -6.69
C ASP A 149 11.45 6.13 -6.53
N ASP A 150 11.96 5.57 -7.62
CA ASP A 150 12.65 4.28 -7.64
C ASP A 150 11.77 3.11 -7.12
N VAL A 151 10.59 2.94 -7.72
CA VAL A 151 9.65 1.84 -7.42
C VAL A 151 9.70 0.77 -8.51
N ASN A 152 10.20 -0.41 -8.16
CA ASN A 152 10.51 -1.52 -9.06
C ASN A 152 9.96 -2.86 -8.54
N VAL A 153 8.65 -3.07 -8.67
CA VAL A 153 7.96 -4.33 -8.31
C VAL A 153 7.57 -5.06 -9.61
N GLU A 154 8.12 -6.25 -9.84
CA GLU A 154 7.93 -6.99 -11.09
C GLU A 154 6.98 -8.19 -10.93
N TYR A 155 6.14 -8.44 -11.93
CA TYR A 155 5.32 -9.64 -11.95
C TYR A 155 6.19 -10.90 -12.07
N SER A 156 6.10 -11.82 -11.11
CA SER A 156 6.93 -13.03 -11.05
C SER A 156 6.44 -14.18 -11.94
N GLY A 157 5.29 -14.03 -12.60
CA GLY A 157 4.73 -15.07 -13.46
C GLY A 157 5.29 -15.07 -14.89
N THR A 158 4.73 -15.94 -15.74
CA THR A 158 5.15 -16.05 -17.14
C THR A 158 4.53 -14.94 -17.99
N ASN A 159 5.24 -14.54 -19.06
CA ASN A 159 4.88 -13.45 -19.99
C ASN A 159 5.13 -12.01 -19.51
N ASN A 160 5.74 -11.82 -18.33
CA ASN A 160 6.30 -10.57 -17.80
C ASN A 160 5.52 -9.29 -18.14
N LYS A 161 4.19 -9.31 -17.94
CA LYS A 161 3.33 -8.13 -18.10
C LYS A 161 3.13 -7.44 -16.76
N THR A 162 4.22 -6.99 -16.14
CA THR A 162 4.11 -6.01 -15.05
C THR A 162 3.29 -4.84 -15.58
N MET A 163 2.32 -4.38 -14.81
CA MET A 163 1.50 -3.22 -15.16
C MET A 163 1.06 -2.48 -13.90
N ASP A 164 0.72 -1.22 -14.10
CA ASP A 164 0.01 -0.41 -13.13
C ASP A 164 -1.41 -0.05 -13.61
N ILE A 165 -2.27 0.30 -12.66
CA ILE A 165 -3.57 0.90 -12.93
C ILE A 165 -3.70 2.15 -12.07
N CYS A 166 -3.90 3.30 -12.72
CA CYS A 166 -4.04 4.57 -12.04
C CYS A 166 -5.26 5.34 -12.50
N THR A 167 -6.18 5.60 -11.57
CA THR A 167 -7.46 6.25 -11.84
C THR A 167 -7.67 7.40 -10.85
N ASN A 168 -7.83 8.62 -11.39
CA ASN A 168 -8.04 9.84 -10.60
C ASN A 168 -6.95 10.11 -9.56
N THR A 169 -5.71 9.77 -9.89
CA THR A 169 -4.54 9.98 -9.05
C THR A 169 -3.65 11.03 -9.68
N LYS A 170 -3.17 11.99 -8.88
CA LYS A 170 -2.26 13.05 -9.32
C LYS A 170 -0.95 12.95 -8.56
N GLY A 171 0.14 12.86 -9.31
CA GLY A 171 1.44 12.57 -8.75
C GLY A 171 2.59 12.78 -9.72
N CYS A 172 3.75 12.27 -9.32
CA CYS A 172 4.96 12.25 -10.13
C CYS A 172 5.65 10.89 -9.99
N THR A 173 6.16 10.37 -11.10
CA THR A 173 7.02 9.18 -11.15
C THR A 173 8.45 9.57 -11.48
N LYS A 174 9.43 8.87 -10.91
CA LYS A 174 10.85 8.99 -11.25
C LYS A 174 11.56 7.67 -10.95
N GLY A 175 12.39 7.20 -11.87
CA GLY A 175 13.24 6.02 -11.64
C GLY A 175 12.49 4.69 -11.45
N CYS A 176 11.18 4.67 -11.68
CA CYS A 176 10.36 3.46 -11.68
C CYS A 176 10.57 2.63 -12.94
N LEU A 177 10.14 1.37 -12.90
CA LEU A 177 10.00 0.54 -14.10
C LEU A 177 9.17 1.26 -15.17
N LYS A 178 9.51 1.03 -16.43
CA LYS A 178 8.81 1.66 -17.56
C LYS A 178 7.32 1.32 -17.59
N GLU A 179 7.00 0.13 -17.11
CA GLU A 179 5.65 -0.42 -17.00
C GLU A 179 4.85 0.18 -15.83
N LEU A 180 5.52 0.85 -14.88
CA LEU A 180 4.93 1.47 -13.69
C LEU A 180 4.97 3.01 -13.82
N ALA A 181 4.34 3.49 -14.89
CA ALA A 181 4.31 4.90 -15.30
C ALA A 181 2.91 5.55 -15.14
N CYS A 182 2.33 5.43 -13.95
CA CYS A 182 1.06 6.07 -13.58
C CYS A 182 0.95 7.58 -13.86
N PHE A 183 2.08 8.28 -13.98
CA PHE A 183 2.18 9.74 -14.18
C PHE A 183 3.23 10.07 -15.23
#